data_AF-A0A7U9QYW2-F1
#
_entry.id   AF-A0A7U9QYW2-F1
#
_cell.length_a   1.000
_cell.length_b   1.000
_cell.length_c   1.000
_cell.angle_alpha   90.00
_cell.angle_beta   90.00
_cell.angle_gamma   90.00
#
_symmetry.space_group_name_H-M   'P 1'
#
loop_
_entity.id
_entity.type
_entity.pdbx_description
1 polymer ?
#
loop_
_entity_poly.entity_id
_entity_poly.type
_entity_poly.pdbx_seq_one_letter_code
_entity_poly.pdbx_strand_id
1 'polypeptide(L)'
;MKKLIKYRKSGETLVEVMVCAVLFLMMAAVMQGAISFSTNAQHKSEQIRENNAKICRSLRTTGTTENGTKTYTFKATSMDGSVEGKEVFTIKVPLGKKEAAYQDGQGNDQTVDFYLYGPVTVTAGGGGTGGGGS
;
A
#
# COMPACT_ATOMS: atom_id res chain seq x y z
N MET A 1 41.05 -24.14 -73.10
CA MET A 1 40.05 -23.12 -72.70
C MET A 1 39.19 -23.71 -71.58
N LYS A 2 39.37 -23.29 -70.32
CA LYS A 2 38.56 -23.77 -69.19
C LYS A 2 37.38 -22.81 -68.98
N LYS A 3 36.15 -23.25 -69.28
CA LYS A 3 34.93 -22.52 -68.92
C LYS A 3 34.70 -22.71 -67.41
N LEU A 4 34.91 -21.65 -66.62
CA LEU A 4 34.46 -21.60 -65.24
C LEU A 4 32.95 -21.36 -65.24
N ILE A 5 32.19 -22.43 -64.99
CA ILE A 5 30.75 -22.35 -64.74
C ILE A 5 30.58 -21.64 -63.38
N LYS A 6 30.14 -20.39 -63.43
CA LYS A 6 29.80 -19.59 -62.26
C LYS A 6 28.48 -20.09 -61.70
N TYR A 7 28.52 -21.02 -60.74
CA TYR A 7 27.36 -21.37 -59.93
C TYR A 7 27.00 -20.15 -59.07
N ARG A 8 26.05 -19.32 -59.53
CA ARG A 8 25.37 -18.37 -58.65
C ARG A 8 24.39 -19.17 -57.80
N LYS A 9 24.64 -19.23 -56.49
CA LYS A 9 23.67 -19.67 -55.49
C LYS A 9 22.56 -18.62 -55.30
N SER A 10 21.84 -18.29 -56.37
CA SER A 10 20.69 -17.40 -56.31
C SER A 10 19.52 -18.15 -55.67
N GLY A 11 19.42 -18.05 -54.34
CA GLY A 11 18.37 -18.70 -53.55
C GLY A 11 18.66 -18.71 -52.04
N GLU A 12 19.93 -18.87 -51.62
CA GLU A 12 20.31 -18.91 -50.20
C GLU A 12 20.15 -17.53 -49.53
N THR A 13 20.49 -16.43 -50.22
CA THR A 13 20.48 -15.07 -49.63
C THR A 13 19.08 -14.45 -49.54
N LEU A 14 18.14 -14.83 -50.41
CA LEU A 14 16.79 -14.26 -50.40
C LEU A 14 16.02 -14.80 -49.19
N VAL A 15 16.08 -16.11 -48.97
CA VAL A 15 15.43 -16.75 -47.80
C VAL A 15 16.04 -16.24 -46.50
N GLU A 16 17.36 -16.10 -46.42
CA GLU A 16 18.04 -15.55 -45.24
C GLU A 16 17.57 -14.12 -44.93
N VAL A 17 17.49 -13.24 -45.94
CA VAL A 17 16.98 -11.88 -45.77
C VAL A 17 15.51 -11.87 -45.35
N MET A 18 14.67 -12.77 -45.89
CA MET A 18 13.27 -12.89 -45.47
C MET A 18 13.15 -13.34 -44.02
N VAL A 19 13.96 -14.30 -43.57
CA VAL A 19 13.97 -14.78 -42.19
C VAL A 19 14.47 -13.66 -41.25
N CYS A 20 15.52 -12.92 -41.61
CA CYS A 20 15.99 -11.78 -40.84
C CYS A 20 14.92 -10.67 -40.72
N ALA A 21 14.22 -10.36 -41.81
CA ALA A 21 13.14 -9.37 -41.78
C ALA A 21 11.98 -9.81 -40.87
N VAL A 22 11.60 -11.09 -40.91
CA VAL A 22 10.54 -11.65 -40.06
C VAL A 22 10.95 -11.63 -38.59
N LEU A 23 12.18 -12.02 -38.25
CA LEU A 23 12.70 -11.95 -36.87
C LEU A 23 12.78 -10.51 -36.35
N PHE A 24 13.21 -9.57 -37.20
CA PHE A 24 13.23 -8.15 -36.85
C PHE A 24 11.84 -7.61 -36.53
N LEU A 25 10.84 -7.94 -37.36
CA LEU A 25 9.45 -7.53 -37.12
C LEU A 25 8.87 -8.16 -35.85
N MET A 26 9.19 -9.42 -35.55
CA MET A 26 8.80 -10.04 -34.29
C MET A 26 9.42 -9.32 -33.09
N MET A 27 10.71 -8.98 -33.13
CA MET A 27 11.36 -8.23 -32.06
C MET A 27 10.77 -6.81 -31.91
N ALA A 28 10.46 -6.15 -33.03
CA ALA A 28 9.82 -4.84 -33.02
C ALA A 28 8.43 -4.90 -32.36
N ALA A 29 7.63 -5.93 -32.66
CA ALA A 29 6.33 -6.14 -32.04
C ALA A 29 6.43 -6.39 -30.52
N VAL A 30 7.39 -7.24 -30.09
CA VAL A 30 7.64 -7.47 -28.65
C VAL A 30 8.09 -6.19 -27.96
N MET A 31 8.96 -5.41 -28.59
CA MET A 31 9.44 -4.14 -28.04
C MET A 31 8.30 -3.12 -27.87
N GLN A 32 7.39 -3.02 -28.84
CA GLN A 32 6.20 -2.18 -28.72
C GLN A 32 5.30 -2.64 -27.56
N GLY A 33 5.12 -3.96 -27.38
CA GLY A 33 4.40 -4.52 -26.23
C GLY A 33 5.05 -4.17 -24.89
N ALA A 34 6.38 -4.29 -24.80
CA ALA A 34 7.13 -3.96 -23.58
C ALA A 34 7.09 -2.47 -23.25
N ILE A 35 7.18 -1.59 -24.26
CA ILE A 35 7.06 -0.14 -24.09
C ILE A 35 5.67 0.20 -23.57
N SER A 36 4.61 -0.33 -24.20
CA SER A 36 3.22 -0.09 -23.79
C SER A 36 2.95 -0.54 -22.34
N PHE A 37 3.46 -1.71 -21.96
CA PHE A 37 3.35 -2.18 -20.58
C PHE A 37 4.10 -1.27 -19.61
N SER A 38 5.33 -0.88 -19.96
CA SER A 38 6.17 -0.04 -19.10
C SER A 38 5.59 1.36 -18.91
N THR A 39 5.07 1.98 -19.97
CA THR A 39 4.43 3.30 -19.90
C THR A 39 3.14 3.25 -19.09
N ASN A 40 2.32 2.21 -19.28
CA ASN A 40 1.10 2.03 -18.49
C ASN A 40 1.40 1.77 -17.00
N ALA A 41 2.44 0.98 -16.70
CA ALA A 41 2.88 0.74 -15.33
C ALA A 41 3.39 2.02 -14.66
N GLN A 42 4.16 2.83 -15.39
CA GLN A 42 4.63 4.14 -14.90
C GLN A 42 3.45 5.08 -14.61
N HIS A 43 2.52 5.21 -15.56
CA HIS A 43 1.33 6.05 -15.38
C HIS A 43 0.47 5.60 -14.20
N LYS A 44 0.24 4.29 -14.04
CA LYS A 44 -0.49 3.75 -12.87
C LYS A 44 0.25 4.03 -11.56
N SER A 45 1.58 3.91 -11.56
CA SER A 45 2.38 4.22 -10.37
C SER A 45 2.32 5.70 -9.99
N GLU A 46 2.30 6.59 -10.99
CA GLU A 46 2.14 8.03 -10.79
C GLU A 46 0.76 8.36 -10.21
N GLN A 47 -0.30 7.81 -10.80
CA GLN A 47 -1.67 7.96 -10.29
C GLN A 47 -1.81 7.50 -8.83
N ILE A 48 -1.21 6.36 -8.45
CA ILE A 48 -1.23 5.88 -7.06
C ILE A 48 -0.51 6.88 -6.14
N ARG A 49 0.63 7.42 -6.56
CA ARG A 49 1.38 8.40 -5.75
C ARG A 49 0.58 9.69 -5.57
N GLU A 50 -0.08 10.18 -6.61
CA GLU A 50 -0.94 11.35 -6.54
C GLU A 50 -2.15 11.13 -5.63
N ASN A 51 -2.83 9.99 -5.77
CA ASN A 51 -3.99 9.66 -4.95
C ASN A 51 -3.60 9.52 -3.47
N ASN A 52 -2.48 8.87 -3.18
CA ASN A 52 -1.95 8.78 -1.81
C ASN A 52 -1.61 10.18 -1.25
N ALA A 53 -1.02 11.06 -2.05
CA ALA A 53 -0.74 12.43 -1.62
C ALA A 53 -2.04 13.22 -1.31
N LYS A 54 -3.09 13.04 -2.13
CA LYS A 54 -4.42 13.64 -1.89
C LYS A 54 -5.05 13.09 -0.61
N ILE A 55 -5.02 11.77 -0.39
CA ILE A 55 -5.51 11.13 0.84
C ILE A 55 -4.75 11.68 2.06
N CYS A 56 -3.41 11.71 2.04
CA CYS A 56 -2.62 12.24 3.14
C CYS A 56 -2.92 13.72 3.42
N ARG A 57 -3.15 14.53 2.38
CA ARG A 57 -3.54 15.93 2.54
C ARG A 57 -4.94 16.06 3.17
N SER A 58 -5.90 15.28 2.65
CA SER A 58 -7.26 15.21 3.17
C SER A 58 -7.26 14.83 4.65
N LEU A 59 -6.53 13.78 5.04
CA LEU A 59 -6.42 13.35 6.44
C LEU A 59 -5.86 14.39 7.41
N ARG A 60 -4.96 15.27 6.94
CA ARG A 60 -4.42 16.36 7.76
C ARG A 60 -5.48 17.42 8.05
N THR A 61 -6.35 17.69 7.09
CA THR A 61 -7.39 18.72 7.21
C THR A 61 -8.71 18.18 7.75
N THR A 62 -8.99 16.89 7.59
CA THR A 62 -10.21 16.27 8.08
C THR A 62 -10.19 16.18 9.61
N GLY A 63 -11.23 16.73 10.22
CA GLY A 63 -11.49 16.62 11.65
C GLY A 63 -11.73 15.17 12.06
N THR A 64 -11.37 14.83 13.30
CA THR A 64 -11.67 13.51 13.86
C THR A 64 -13.13 13.50 14.31
N THR A 65 -13.90 12.51 13.88
CA THR A 65 -15.24 12.24 14.42
C THR A 65 -15.14 11.27 15.59
N GLU A 66 -16.01 11.43 16.58
CA GLU A 66 -16.08 10.51 17.72
C GLU A 66 -16.63 9.16 17.26
N ASN A 67 -15.95 8.08 17.64
CA ASN A 67 -16.29 6.71 17.28
C ASN A 67 -16.43 5.81 18.52
N GLY A 68 -16.92 6.40 19.62
CA GLY A 68 -17.15 5.72 20.89
C GLY A 68 -15.93 5.67 21.81
N THR A 69 -15.94 4.76 22.79
CA THR A 69 -14.86 4.59 23.79
C THR A 69 -14.61 3.11 24.01
N LYS A 70 -13.34 2.71 24.06
CA LYS A 70 -12.94 1.34 24.37
C LYS A 70 -12.27 1.26 25.74
N THR A 71 -12.70 0.30 26.53
CA THR A 71 -12.15 0.04 27.87
C THR A 71 -11.09 -1.05 27.77
N TYR A 72 -9.88 -0.77 28.25
CA TYR A 72 -8.81 -1.76 28.41
C TYR A 72 -8.58 -2.01 29.89
N THR A 73 -8.64 -3.29 30.26
CA THR A 73 -8.47 -3.74 31.64
C THR A 73 -7.11 -4.43 31.77
N PHE A 74 -6.30 -3.95 32.69
CA PHE A 74 -4.97 -4.50 32.98
C PHE A 74 -5.08 -5.40 34.20
N LYS A 75 -4.65 -6.64 34.04
CA LYS A 75 -4.59 -7.64 35.11
C LYS A 75 -3.16 -8.02 35.39
N ALA A 76 -2.85 -8.34 36.64
CA ALA A 76 -1.56 -8.92 36.99
C ALA A 76 -1.48 -10.33 36.39
N THR A 77 -0.30 -10.76 35.94
CA THR A 77 -0.09 -12.14 35.47
C THR A 77 1.06 -12.76 36.25
N SER A 78 1.11 -14.08 36.32
CA SER A 78 2.33 -14.78 36.74
C SER A 78 3.49 -14.48 35.78
N MET A 79 4.73 -14.72 36.23
CA MET A 79 5.96 -14.41 35.46
C MET A 79 6.01 -15.12 34.10
N ASP A 80 5.42 -16.30 34.01
CA ASP A 80 5.28 -17.11 32.78
C ASP A 80 4.00 -16.80 31.98
N GLY A 81 3.16 -15.89 32.47
CA GLY A 81 1.90 -15.48 31.83
C GLY A 81 0.78 -16.53 31.87
N SER A 82 0.96 -17.65 32.57
CA SER A 82 0.02 -18.77 32.56
C SER A 82 -1.18 -18.58 33.50
N VAL A 83 -1.05 -17.73 34.51
CA VAL A 83 -2.12 -17.40 35.48
C VAL A 83 -2.46 -15.92 35.41
N GLU A 84 -3.71 -15.61 35.04
CA GLU A 84 -4.28 -14.27 35.22
C GLU A 84 -4.66 -14.05 36.69
N GLY A 85 -4.13 -12.98 37.28
CA GLY A 85 -4.45 -12.48 38.60
C GLY A 85 -5.51 -11.37 38.58
N LYS A 86 -5.55 -10.59 39.67
CA LYS A 86 -6.54 -9.51 39.87
C LYS A 86 -6.33 -8.37 38.85
N GLU A 87 -7.43 -7.71 38.50
CA GLU A 87 -7.40 -6.42 37.83
C GLU A 87 -6.61 -5.40 38.67
N VAL A 88 -5.63 -4.76 38.03
CA VAL A 88 -4.74 -3.75 38.63
C VAL A 88 -5.31 -2.37 38.36
N PHE A 89 -5.68 -2.09 37.10
CA PHE A 89 -6.34 -0.84 36.72
C PHE A 89 -7.03 -0.97 35.36
N THR A 90 -7.91 -0.01 35.06
CA THR A 90 -8.63 0.07 33.79
C THR A 90 -8.44 1.45 33.18
N ILE A 91 -8.23 1.51 31.87
CA ILE A 91 -8.20 2.76 31.10
C ILE A 91 -9.37 2.80 30.12
N LYS A 92 -9.98 3.97 29.96
CA LYS A 92 -10.98 4.24 28.92
C LYS A 92 -10.33 5.09 27.85
N VAL A 93 -10.31 4.58 26.62
CA VAL A 93 -9.67 5.24 25.48
C VAL A 93 -10.76 5.70 24.52
N PRO A 94 -10.91 7.01 24.29
CA PRO A 94 -11.78 7.52 23.24
C PRO A 94 -11.32 6.98 21.88
N LEU A 95 -12.25 6.55 21.05
CA LEU A 95 -11.97 6.16 19.67
C LEU A 95 -12.36 7.32 18.76
N GLY A 96 -11.46 7.67 17.85
CA GLY A 96 -11.71 8.62 16.78
C GLY A 96 -11.76 7.90 15.43
N LYS A 97 -12.53 8.46 14.51
CA LYS A 97 -12.53 8.06 13.09
C LYS A 97 -12.20 9.28 12.24
N LYS A 98 -11.44 9.09 11.17
CA LYS A 98 -11.24 10.08 10.11
C LYS A 98 -11.61 9.45 8.78
N GLU A 99 -12.51 10.09 8.07
CA GLU A 99 -12.94 9.66 6.75
C GLU A 99 -12.29 10.57 5.71
N ALA A 100 -11.38 10.02 4.92
CA ALA A 100 -10.74 10.75 3.83
C ALA A 100 -11.38 10.37 2.50
N ALA A 101 -12.12 11.31 1.91
CA ALA A 101 -12.59 11.19 0.54
C ALA A 101 -11.43 11.44 -0.44
N TYR A 102 -11.39 10.66 -1.53
CA TYR A 102 -10.47 10.83 -2.64
C TYR A 102 -11.13 10.32 -3.94
N GLN A 103 -10.66 10.82 -5.08
CA GLN A 103 -11.05 10.25 -6.38
C GLN A 103 -10.02 9.22 -6.83
N ASP A 104 -10.50 8.05 -7.26
CA ASP A 104 -9.65 7.01 -7.83
C ASP A 104 -9.10 7.41 -9.22
N GLY A 105 -8.27 6.55 -9.81
CA GLY A 105 -7.69 6.80 -11.14
C GLY A 105 -8.70 6.78 -12.30
N GLN A 106 -9.97 6.46 -12.01
CA GLN A 106 -11.10 6.38 -12.94
C GLN A 106 -12.10 7.55 -12.73
N GLY A 107 -11.85 8.42 -11.74
CA GLY A 107 -12.70 9.57 -11.42
C GLY A 107 -13.90 9.23 -10.54
N ASN A 108 -13.95 8.04 -9.93
CA ASN A 108 -14.99 7.70 -8.97
C ASN A 108 -14.61 8.22 -7.58
N ASP A 109 -15.59 8.79 -6.88
CA ASP A 109 -15.43 9.18 -5.49
C ASP A 109 -15.34 7.93 -4.60
N GLN A 110 -14.30 7.88 -3.77
CA GLN A 110 -14.02 6.80 -2.82
C GLN A 110 -13.70 7.39 -1.45
N THR A 111 -13.89 6.59 -0.40
CA THR A 111 -13.61 6.99 0.99
C THR A 111 -12.73 5.97 1.68
N VAL A 112 -11.74 6.43 2.44
CA VAL A 112 -10.91 5.58 3.30
C VAL A 112 -11.11 5.98 4.76
N ASP A 113 -11.36 4.97 5.59
CA ASP A 113 -11.55 5.13 7.02
C ASP A 113 -10.24 4.91 7.79
N PHE A 114 -9.90 5.85 8.67
CA PHE A 114 -8.75 5.76 9.57
C PHE A 114 -9.26 5.80 11.01
N TYR A 115 -8.90 4.79 11.80
CA TYR A 115 -9.22 4.73 13.22
C TYR A 115 -8.06 5.25 14.05
N LEU A 116 -8.36 6.12 15.02
CA LEU A 116 -7.40 6.72 15.91
C LEU A 116 -7.79 6.46 17.37
N TYR A 117 -6.81 6.31 18.24
CA TYR A 117 -7.03 6.40 19.67
C TYR A 117 -6.87 7.86 20.09
N GLY A 118 -7.91 8.40 20.73
CA GLY A 118 -7.86 9.73 21.33
C GLY A 118 -6.99 9.75 22.57
N PRO A 119 -6.55 10.95 23.01
CA PRO A 119 -5.80 11.09 24.25
C PRO A 119 -6.63 10.54 25.42
N VAL A 120 -5.99 9.71 26.24
CA VAL A 120 -6.61 9.17 27.45
C VAL A 120 -6.61 10.27 28.50
N THR A 121 -7.80 10.76 28.87
CA THR A 121 -7.93 11.55 30.08
C THR A 121 -7.81 10.60 31.27
N VAL A 122 -6.60 10.54 31.83
CA VAL A 122 -6.39 9.82 33.10
C VAL A 122 -7.09 10.65 34.17
N THR A 123 -8.34 10.32 34.50
CA THR A 123 -8.91 10.71 35.78
C THR A 123 -8.13 9.91 36.82
N ALA A 124 -7.11 10.52 37.41
CA ALA A 124 -6.43 9.98 38.57
C ALA A 124 -7.51 9.73 39.63
N GLY A 125 -7.92 8.47 39.76
CA GLY A 125 -8.80 8.02 40.82
C GLY A 125 -8.08 8.27 42.14
N GLY A 126 -8.54 9.29 42.87
CA GLY A 126 -8.12 9.52 44.24
C GLY A 126 -8.38 8.28 45.09
N GLY A 127 -7.39 7.92 45.90
CA GLY A 127 -7.49 6.88 46.93
C GLY A 127 -6.10 6.59 47.49
N GLY A 128 -5.78 6.85 48.74
CA GLY A 128 -6.57 7.43 49.83
C GLY A 128 -5.64 7.92 50.95
N THR A 129 -6.13 8.90 51.69
CA THR A 129 -5.54 9.38 52.94
C THR A 129 -5.60 8.26 53.97
N GLY A 130 -4.48 7.60 54.23
CA GLY A 130 -4.31 6.69 55.37
C GLY A 130 -3.64 7.44 56.52
N GLY A 131 -4.44 7.99 57.44
CA GLY A 131 -3.95 8.56 58.67
C GLY A 131 -3.64 7.50 59.74
N GLY A 132 -2.52 7.71 60.45
CA GLY A 132 -2.41 7.63 61.92
C GLY A 132 -2.44 6.28 62.66
N GLY A 133 -1.37 6.06 63.45
CA GLY A 133 -1.33 5.22 64.65
C GLY A 133 -0.36 4.03 64.53
N SER A 134 0.64 3.82 65.39
CA SER A 134 1.07 4.42 66.67
C SER A 134 2.58 4.55 66.72
#